data_AF-A0A970E2V6-F1
#
_entry.id   AF-A0A970E2V6-F1
#
_cell.length_a   1.000
_cell.length_b   1.000
_cell.length_c   1.000
_cell.angle_alpha   90.00
_cell.angle_beta   90.00
_cell.angle_gamma   90.00
#
_symmetry.space_group_name_H-M   'P 1'
#
loop_
_entity.id
_entity.type
_entity.pdbx_description
1 polymer ?
#
loop_
_entity_poly.entity_id
_entity_poly.type
_entity_poly.pdbx_seq_one_letter_code
_entity_poly.pdbx_strand_id
1 'polypeptide(L)'
;MKRRALVLMGLLVCCVLLPLSEAAAAAPIVYRLPIQGEIEPGLAAFVARGLALAERNDGVVLLEINTFGGRVDAATEIKDLIFRSQVPVIAFVSERAWSAGALIALAAPKIAMAPGSSMGAAEPRPMEEKTVSALRAEFEAAAERWGRDRRLAGAMVDASIVVEGISEQGKILTLSAQEALEYGMADLLAGSIHEALAKSGYEVYELVELKPHWAENIARFLTQSTISSLLLTLGFLGLVFEVTTPGWGVPGTAGLVCLLLFFGGRYVAGIMGWEAILLFFVGLLLLILELFVIPGFGIAGILGILGVMGSIILAFGDLQLALINLSVVLVATIAVVVLLWKRITQSRLWKRIVLSHSETPQAGYRAPADFSHLVGKQGMAITPLRPSGTCLIDGQRYDVVSDGGFISANTKVEVVFTEGTRVVVREVKKD
;
A
#
# COMPACT_ATOMS: atom_id res chain seq x y z
N MET A 1 49.26 79.14 -11.79
CA MET A 1 49.32 77.74 -11.32
C MET A 1 48.56 77.48 -10.01
N LYS A 2 48.66 78.35 -8.98
CA LYS A 2 48.03 78.12 -7.65
C LYS A 2 46.48 77.97 -7.64
N ARG A 3 45.74 78.68 -8.51
CA ARG A 3 44.26 78.55 -8.59
C ARG A 3 43.77 77.23 -9.22
N ARG A 4 44.51 76.66 -10.17
CA ARG A 4 44.15 75.36 -10.79
C ARG A 4 44.40 74.19 -9.83
N ALA A 5 45.47 74.28 -9.03
CA ALA A 5 45.76 73.31 -7.98
C ALA A 5 44.69 73.29 -6.86
N LEU A 6 44.17 74.46 -6.48
CA LEU A 6 43.12 74.55 -5.44
C LEU A 6 41.77 73.96 -5.90
N VAL A 7 41.41 74.18 -7.17
CA VAL A 7 40.18 73.64 -7.76
C VAL A 7 40.27 72.12 -7.95
N LEU A 8 41.43 71.60 -8.37
CA LEU A 8 41.67 70.16 -8.44
C LEU A 8 41.67 69.50 -7.06
N MET A 9 42.21 70.16 -6.04
CA MET A 9 42.21 69.62 -4.67
C MET A 9 40.82 69.67 -4.04
N GLY A 10 40.01 70.69 -4.34
CA GLY A 10 38.60 70.75 -3.93
C GLY A 10 37.73 69.69 -4.60
N LEU A 11 37.97 69.40 -5.88
CA LEU A 11 37.30 68.30 -6.60
C LEU A 11 37.73 66.92 -6.10
N LEU A 12 39.01 66.73 -5.76
CA LEU A 12 39.50 65.48 -5.16
C LEU A 12 38.89 65.24 -3.77
N VAL A 13 38.80 66.27 -2.94
CA VAL A 13 38.18 66.18 -1.60
C VAL A 13 36.67 65.96 -1.69
N CYS A 14 36.00 66.52 -2.70
CA CYS A 14 34.57 66.29 -2.92
C CYS A 14 34.26 64.88 -3.45
N CYS A 15 35.16 64.27 -4.24
CA CYS A 15 35.04 62.86 -4.66
C CYS A 15 35.34 61.86 -3.53
N VAL A 16 36.13 62.23 -2.51
CA VAL A 16 36.40 61.36 -1.34
C VAL A 16 35.28 61.40 -0.29
N LEU A 17 34.39 62.40 -0.37
CA LEU A 17 33.27 62.60 0.57
C LEU A 17 31.90 62.16 0.02
N LEU A 18 31.84 61.55 -1.17
CA LEU A 18 30.64 60.84 -1.57
C LEU A 18 30.53 59.59 -0.68
N PRO A 19 29.50 59.47 0.17
CA PRO A 19 29.26 58.21 0.86
C PRO A 19 29.06 57.17 -0.24
N LEU A 20 29.95 56.18 -0.28
CA LEU A 20 29.66 54.90 -0.92
C LEU A 20 28.39 54.40 -0.23
N SER A 21 27.24 54.67 -0.86
CA SER A 21 26.03 53.96 -0.53
C SER A 21 26.34 52.51 -0.87
N GLU A 22 26.71 51.71 0.13
CA GLU A 22 26.54 50.27 0.04
C GLU A 22 25.12 50.08 -0.45
N ALA A 23 24.95 49.53 -1.64
CA ALA A 23 23.66 49.05 -2.08
C ALA A 23 23.22 48.09 -0.98
N ALA A 24 22.22 48.48 -0.18
CA ALA A 24 21.68 47.63 0.85
C ALA A 24 21.34 46.30 0.17
N ALA A 25 22.12 45.26 0.46
CA ALA A 25 21.88 43.95 -0.09
C ALA A 25 20.42 43.62 0.21
N ALA A 26 19.65 43.26 -0.81
CA ALA A 26 18.26 42.91 -0.62
C ALA A 26 18.18 41.84 0.47
N ALA A 27 17.29 42.05 1.44
CA ALA A 27 17.18 41.14 2.58
C ALA A 27 16.91 39.72 2.04
N PRO A 28 17.62 38.70 2.53
CA PRO A 28 17.41 37.33 2.07
C PRO A 28 15.96 36.90 2.35
N ILE A 29 15.39 36.14 1.42
CA ILE A 29 14.05 35.57 1.59
C ILE A 29 14.19 34.25 2.36
N VAL A 30 13.53 34.15 3.50
CA VAL A 30 13.46 32.94 4.31
C VAL A 30 12.14 32.23 4.04
N TYR A 31 12.21 31.03 3.51
CA TYR A 31 11.06 30.13 3.30
C TYR A 31 10.86 29.27 4.53
N ARG A 32 9.77 29.51 5.27
CA ARG A 32 9.37 28.68 6.42
C ARG A 32 8.55 27.49 5.93
N LEU A 33 9.02 26.29 6.22
CA LEU A 33 8.37 25.02 5.91
C LEU A 33 7.98 24.32 7.22
N PRO A 34 6.67 24.23 7.54
CA PRO A 34 6.22 23.51 8.72
C PRO A 34 6.29 21.99 8.52
N ILE A 35 7.06 21.30 9.35
CA ILE A 35 7.14 19.84 9.46
C ILE A 35 6.35 19.43 10.70
N GLN A 36 5.02 19.32 10.53
CA GLN A 36 4.06 19.06 11.60
C GLN A 36 3.21 17.81 11.34
N GLY A 37 2.95 17.04 12.41
CA GLY A 37 2.16 15.82 12.36
C GLY A 37 2.96 14.60 11.92
N GLU A 38 2.29 13.60 11.36
CA GLU A 38 2.94 12.39 10.82
C GLU A 38 3.84 12.76 9.63
N ILE A 39 5.06 12.21 9.61
CA ILE A 39 5.94 12.28 8.43
C ILE A 39 5.43 11.26 7.41
N GLU A 40 4.81 11.77 6.35
CA GLU A 40 4.22 10.99 5.26
C GLU A 40 4.74 11.50 3.90
N PRO A 41 4.62 10.73 2.81
CA PRO A 41 5.29 11.06 1.55
C PRO A 41 4.84 12.38 0.90
N GLY A 42 3.58 12.81 1.09
CA GLY A 42 3.09 14.13 0.72
C GLY A 42 3.78 15.29 1.45
N LEU A 43 4.27 15.08 2.68
CA LEU A 43 5.11 16.04 3.37
C LEU A 43 6.50 16.13 2.72
N ALA A 44 7.05 15.00 2.26
CA ALA A 44 8.31 14.99 1.51
C ALA A 44 8.17 15.79 0.20
N ALA A 45 7.08 15.59 -0.55
CA ALA A 45 6.76 16.38 -1.74
C ALA A 45 6.58 17.88 -1.45
N PHE A 46 5.91 18.22 -0.34
CA PHE A 46 5.78 19.61 0.12
C PHE A 46 7.15 20.24 0.40
N VAL A 47 8.04 19.52 1.09
CA VAL A 47 9.41 19.98 1.38
C VAL A 47 10.23 20.12 0.10
N ALA A 48 10.16 19.15 -0.82
CA ALA A 48 10.82 19.20 -2.12
C ALA A 48 10.45 20.47 -2.90
N ARG A 49 9.15 20.80 -2.93
CA ARG A 49 8.68 22.03 -3.58
C ARG A 49 9.20 23.29 -2.88
N GLY A 50 9.20 23.31 -1.54
CA GLY A 50 9.69 24.45 -0.78
C GLY A 50 11.18 24.71 -0.97
N LEU A 51 12.00 23.65 -0.97
CA LEU A 51 13.42 23.71 -1.32
C LEU A 51 13.61 24.23 -2.76
N ALA A 52 12.91 23.66 -3.74
CA ALA A 52 13.01 24.09 -5.13
C ALA A 52 12.53 25.54 -5.37
N LEU A 53 11.62 26.06 -4.54
CA LEU A 53 11.23 27.46 -4.57
C LEU A 53 12.32 28.35 -3.98
N ALA A 54 12.93 27.94 -2.86
CA ALA A 54 14.03 28.67 -2.25
C ALA A 54 15.26 28.73 -3.18
N GLU A 55 15.63 27.60 -3.80
CA GLU A 55 16.73 27.53 -4.78
C GLU A 55 16.54 28.45 -5.98
N ARG A 56 15.30 28.55 -6.50
CA ARG A 56 14.99 29.47 -7.61
C ARG A 56 15.12 30.95 -7.26
N ASN A 57 15.05 31.29 -5.98
CA ASN A 57 15.07 32.66 -5.49
C ASN A 57 16.31 32.97 -4.64
N ASP A 58 17.32 32.10 -4.64
CA ASP A 58 18.54 32.21 -3.80
C ASP A 58 18.21 32.48 -2.31
N GLY A 59 17.15 31.82 -1.83
CA GLY A 59 16.60 32.01 -0.49
C GLY A 59 17.27 31.13 0.55
N VAL A 60 16.70 31.15 1.75
CA VAL A 60 17.08 30.31 2.90
C VAL A 60 15.88 29.50 3.31
N VAL A 61 16.08 28.23 3.69
CA VAL A 61 15.00 27.37 4.16
C VAL A 61 15.06 27.21 5.66
N LEU A 62 13.93 27.47 6.33
CA LEU A 62 13.73 27.16 7.73
C LEU A 62 12.71 26.02 7.84
N LEU A 63 13.16 24.86 8.29
CA LEU A 63 12.31 23.72 8.63
C LEU A 63 11.87 23.87 10.08
N GLU A 64 10.59 24.16 10.32
CA GLU A 64 10.03 24.19 11.67
C GLU A 64 9.49 22.81 12.03
N ILE A 65 10.16 22.11 12.95
CA ILE A 65 9.92 20.70 13.26
C ILE A 65 9.14 20.56 14.57
N ASN A 66 7.96 19.95 14.46
CA ASN A 66 7.16 19.46 15.59
C ASN A 66 6.45 18.16 15.21
N THR A 67 7.08 17.03 15.49
CA THR A 67 6.59 15.71 15.06
C THR A 67 6.97 14.59 16.01
N PHE A 68 6.07 13.60 16.10
CA PHE A 68 6.31 12.32 16.77
C PHE A 68 7.03 11.31 15.87
N GLY A 69 7.24 11.64 14.60
CA GLY A 69 7.78 10.76 13.59
C GLY A 69 6.76 10.37 12.52
N GLY A 70 7.03 9.28 11.83
CA GLY A 70 6.22 8.78 10.74
C GLY A 70 7.01 7.74 9.94
N ARG A 71 6.83 7.75 8.63
CA ARG A 71 7.46 6.75 7.77
C ARG A 71 8.94 7.04 7.56
N VAL A 72 9.74 5.98 7.63
CA VAL A 72 11.20 6.04 7.44
C VAL A 72 11.56 6.48 6.03
N ASP A 73 10.86 5.97 5.01
CA ASP A 73 11.12 6.30 3.61
C ASP A 73 10.94 7.80 3.32
N ALA A 74 9.83 8.40 3.75
CA ALA A 74 9.58 9.83 3.63
C ALA A 74 10.62 10.67 4.39
N ALA A 75 11.07 10.19 5.57
CA ALA A 75 12.12 10.86 6.34
C ALA A 75 13.48 10.82 5.63
N THR A 76 13.85 9.66 5.07
CA THR A 76 15.09 9.50 4.29
C THR A 76 15.06 10.32 3.00
N GLU A 77 13.91 10.43 2.35
CA GLU A 77 13.72 11.31 1.19
C GLU A 77 13.93 12.78 1.56
N ILE A 78 13.32 13.25 2.65
CA ILE A 78 13.53 14.62 3.14
C ILE A 78 15.00 14.86 3.50
N LYS A 79 15.65 13.91 4.20
CA LYS A 79 17.09 13.95 4.50
C LYS A 79 17.92 14.09 3.22
N ASP A 80 17.64 13.30 2.19
CA ASP A 80 18.33 13.36 0.90
C ASP A 80 18.08 14.67 0.14
N LEU A 81 16.87 15.22 0.22
CA LEU A 81 16.53 16.53 -0.34
C LEU A 81 17.34 17.65 0.33
N ILE A 82 17.40 17.68 1.67
CA ILE A 82 18.22 18.64 2.43
C ILE A 82 19.69 18.51 2.04
N PHE A 83 20.15 17.27 1.89
CA PHE A 83 21.53 16.95 1.50
C PHE A 83 21.93 17.41 0.10
N ARG A 84 20.97 17.55 -0.81
CA ARG A 84 21.19 18.04 -2.19
C ARG A 84 20.87 19.53 -2.35
N SER A 85 20.28 20.15 -1.33
CA SER A 85 19.90 21.56 -1.34
C SER A 85 21.09 22.45 -1.68
N GLN A 86 20.90 23.37 -2.62
CA GLN A 86 21.89 24.38 -2.99
C GLN A 86 21.79 25.64 -2.13
N VAL A 87 20.71 25.75 -1.34
CA VAL A 87 20.45 26.86 -0.42
C VAL A 87 20.67 26.46 1.04
N PRO A 88 20.97 27.41 1.94
CA PRO A 88 21.09 27.14 3.37
C PRO A 88 19.80 26.58 3.96
N VAL A 89 19.92 25.54 4.79
CA VAL A 89 18.80 24.92 5.51
C VAL A 89 19.04 24.98 7.01
N ILE A 90 18.07 25.52 7.75
CA ILE A 90 18.06 25.59 9.21
C ILE A 90 16.90 24.74 9.72
N ALA A 91 17.16 23.77 10.60
CA ALA A 91 16.12 23.08 11.34
C ALA A 91 15.86 23.82 12.66
N PHE A 92 14.61 24.19 12.91
CA PHE A 92 14.16 24.72 14.18
C PHE A 92 13.20 23.73 14.84
N VAL A 93 13.64 23.06 15.90
CA VAL A 93 12.79 22.16 16.70
C VAL A 93 12.00 22.99 17.70
N SER A 94 10.72 23.21 17.42
CA SER A 94 9.88 24.07 18.24
C SER A 94 9.36 23.36 19.50
N GLU A 95 9.12 22.05 19.42
CA GLU A 95 8.67 21.23 20.56
C GLU A 95 9.33 19.85 20.57
N ARG A 96 9.27 19.12 19.46
CA ARG A 96 9.81 17.75 19.39
C ARG A 96 10.22 17.37 17.97
N ALA A 97 11.37 16.72 17.88
CA ALA A 97 11.87 16.06 16.68
C ALA A 97 12.12 14.60 17.02
N TRP A 98 11.06 13.80 17.15
CA TRP A 98 11.16 12.40 17.52
C TRP A 98 11.14 11.48 16.30
N SER A 99 11.76 10.31 16.45
CA SER A 99 11.81 9.27 15.43
C SER A 99 12.29 9.84 14.09
N ALA A 100 11.54 9.65 13.01
CA ALA A 100 11.82 10.23 11.69
C ALA A 100 12.09 11.76 11.73
N GLY A 101 11.51 12.51 12.67
CA GLY A 101 11.79 13.94 12.84
C GLY A 101 13.21 14.25 13.30
N ALA A 102 13.79 13.36 14.12
CA ALA A 102 15.19 13.49 14.56
C ALA A 102 16.15 13.36 13.37
N LEU A 103 15.88 12.42 12.45
CA LEU A 103 16.68 12.25 11.23
C LEU A 103 16.65 13.52 10.36
N ILE A 104 15.45 14.08 10.16
CA ILE A 104 15.27 15.32 9.39
C ILE A 104 16.02 16.49 10.03
N ALA A 105 15.96 16.61 11.37
CA ALA A 105 16.71 17.63 12.09
C ALA A 105 18.22 17.44 11.92
N LEU A 106 18.73 16.22 12.12
CA LEU A 106 20.15 15.89 11.97
C LEU A 106 20.68 16.10 10.55
N ALA A 107 19.80 15.99 9.54
CA ALA A 107 20.15 16.26 8.15
C ALA A 107 20.47 17.73 7.88
N ALA A 108 19.97 18.65 8.71
CA ALA A 108 20.20 20.08 8.53
C ALA A 108 21.61 20.49 8.97
N PRO A 109 22.30 21.36 8.19
CA PRO A 109 23.58 21.93 8.59
C PRO A 109 23.50 22.68 9.92
N LYS A 110 22.39 23.39 10.17
CA LYS A 110 22.17 24.19 11.38
C LYS A 110 20.92 23.71 12.11
N ILE A 111 21.03 23.44 13.41
CA ILE A 111 19.92 23.01 14.26
C ILE A 111 19.74 23.99 15.43
N ALA A 112 18.58 24.62 15.47
CA ALA A 112 18.11 25.42 16.58
C ALA A 112 17.04 24.65 17.36
N MET A 113 17.09 24.68 18.69
CA MET A 113 16.08 24.02 19.53
C MET A 113 15.43 25.01 20.49
N ALA A 114 14.12 24.93 20.64
CA ALA A 114 13.40 25.69 21.65
C ALA A 114 13.70 25.15 23.06
N PRO A 115 13.86 26.01 24.09
CA PRO A 115 13.96 25.54 25.47
C PRO A 115 12.76 24.65 25.83
N GLY A 116 13.02 23.47 26.40
CA GLY A 116 11.98 22.46 26.70
C GLY A 116 11.59 21.55 25.53
N SER A 117 12.18 21.75 24.34
CA SER A 117 12.03 20.80 23.23
C SER A 117 12.95 19.58 23.37
N SER A 118 12.74 18.56 22.55
CA SER A 118 13.54 17.32 22.57
C SER A 118 13.73 16.69 21.19
N MET A 119 14.80 15.89 21.04
CA MET A 119 15.12 15.13 19.83
C MET A 119 15.62 13.71 20.12
N GLY A 120 15.39 12.77 19.22
CA GLY A 120 15.81 11.36 19.36
C GLY A 120 14.63 10.40 19.33
N ALA A 121 14.63 9.38 20.19
CA ALA A 121 13.55 8.37 20.27
C ALA A 121 13.18 7.73 18.91
N ALA A 122 14.16 7.14 18.24
CA ALA A 122 14.09 6.73 16.83
C ALA A 122 14.23 5.24 16.56
N GLU A 123 13.89 4.40 17.54
CA GLU A 123 13.81 2.95 17.33
C GLU A 123 12.76 2.62 16.25
N PRO A 124 13.11 1.84 15.21
CA PRO A 124 12.17 1.48 14.16
C PRO A 124 11.16 0.43 14.64
N ARG A 125 9.99 0.44 14.01
CA ARG A 125 8.98 -0.60 14.13
C ARG A 125 8.72 -1.19 12.73
N PRO A 126 8.98 -2.49 12.48
CA PRO A 126 9.43 -3.52 13.43
C PRO A 126 10.91 -3.40 13.82
N MET A 127 11.24 -3.92 15.00
CA MET A 127 12.57 -3.83 15.62
C MET A 127 13.45 -5.01 15.21
N GLU A 128 13.62 -5.18 13.90
CA GLU A 128 14.47 -6.23 13.31
C GLU A 128 15.90 -5.71 13.13
N GLU A 129 16.91 -6.56 13.36
CA GLU A 129 18.33 -6.18 13.29
C GLU A 129 18.68 -5.48 11.96
N LYS A 130 18.16 -5.98 10.84
CA LYS A 130 18.37 -5.36 9.52
C LYS A 130 17.83 -3.93 9.48
N THR A 131 16.63 -3.70 10.01
CA THR A 131 15.96 -2.40 10.02
C THR A 131 16.62 -1.42 10.98
N VAL A 132 16.95 -1.89 12.19
CA VAL A 132 17.68 -1.11 13.20
C VAL A 132 19.05 -0.71 12.67
N SER A 133 19.83 -1.66 12.14
CA SER A 133 21.17 -1.40 11.61
C SER A 133 21.13 -0.42 10.42
N ALA A 134 20.16 -0.55 9.51
CA ALA A 134 19.98 0.36 8.39
C ALA A 134 19.60 1.78 8.84
N LEU A 135 18.58 1.92 9.70
CA LEU A 135 18.16 3.23 10.19
C LEU A 135 19.23 3.89 11.06
N ARG A 136 19.96 3.11 11.86
CA ARG A 136 21.11 3.59 12.62
C ARG A 136 22.16 4.20 11.69
N ALA A 137 22.50 3.51 10.60
CA ALA A 137 23.46 4.02 9.63
C ALA A 137 23.00 5.34 8.99
N GLU A 138 21.70 5.51 8.72
CA GLU A 138 21.13 6.78 8.24
C GLU A 138 21.33 7.92 9.24
N PHE A 139 21.09 7.68 10.53
CA PHE A 139 21.30 8.66 11.61
C PHE A 139 22.77 9.00 11.81
N GLU A 140 23.63 7.98 11.86
CA GLU A 140 25.08 8.15 12.03
C GLU A 140 25.68 8.97 10.87
N ALA A 141 25.31 8.66 9.63
CA ALA A 141 25.74 9.39 8.45
C ALA A 141 25.21 10.83 8.42
N ALA A 142 23.96 11.04 8.88
CA ALA A 142 23.37 12.38 8.97
C ALA A 142 24.14 13.28 9.94
N ALA A 143 24.47 12.75 11.11
CA ALA A 143 25.25 13.45 12.13
C ALA A 143 26.69 13.73 11.66
N GLU A 144 27.37 12.69 11.15
CA GLU A 144 28.78 12.76 10.74
C GLU A 144 29.01 13.80 9.63
N ARG A 145 28.07 13.92 8.67
CA ARG A 145 28.17 14.91 7.58
C ARG A 145 28.39 16.34 8.08
N TRP A 146 27.82 16.68 9.22
CA TRP A 146 27.89 18.02 9.80
C TRP A 146 28.76 18.08 11.06
N GLY A 147 29.58 17.06 11.31
CA GLY A 147 30.50 17.01 12.43
C GLY A 147 29.86 16.76 13.80
N ARG A 148 28.63 16.23 13.83
CA ARG A 148 27.94 15.83 15.07
C ARG A 148 28.33 14.41 15.48
N ASP A 149 28.22 14.07 16.75
CA ASP A 149 28.63 12.77 17.26
C ASP A 149 27.76 11.64 16.69
N ARG A 150 28.38 10.77 15.89
CA ARG A 150 27.70 9.62 15.29
C ARG A 150 27.15 8.65 16.33
N ARG A 151 27.85 8.41 17.44
CA ARG A 151 27.41 7.43 18.46
C ARG A 151 26.18 7.94 19.20
N LEU A 152 26.09 9.24 19.49
CA LEU A 152 24.86 9.84 20.04
C LEU A 152 23.69 9.68 19.06
N ALA A 153 23.90 9.96 17.77
CA ALA A 153 22.87 9.75 16.76
C ALA A 153 22.46 8.26 16.64
N GLY A 154 23.42 7.34 16.68
CA GLY A 154 23.17 5.90 16.66
C GLY A 154 22.40 5.43 17.89
N ALA A 155 22.71 5.95 19.08
CA ALA A 155 22.01 5.66 20.32
C ALA A 155 20.54 6.16 20.33
N MET A 156 20.18 7.13 19.48
CA MET A 156 18.78 7.54 19.30
C MET A 156 17.95 6.42 18.64
N VAL A 157 18.58 5.54 17.85
CA VAL A 157 17.92 4.47 17.09
C VAL A 157 18.07 3.11 17.76
N ASP A 158 19.25 2.82 18.29
CA ASP A 158 19.66 1.49 18.75
C ASP A 158 20.02 1.51 20.24
N ALA A 159 19.17 0.88 21.05
CA ALA A 159 19.33 0.78 22.50
C ALA A 159 20.55 -0.03 22.96
N SER A 160 21.23 -0.74 22.04
CA SER A 160 22.49 -1.43 22.34
C SER A 160 23.70 -0.47 22.38
N ILE A 161 23.56 0.73 21.81
CA ILE A 161 24.63 1.74 21.81
C ILE A 161 24.56 2.53 23.11
N VAL A 162 25.49 2.20 24.01
CA VAL A 162 25.69 2.90 25.27
C VAL A 162 26.76 3.97 25.10
N VAL A 163 26.41 5.20 25.43
CA VAL A 163 27.30 6.35 25.51
C VAL A 163 27.46 6.69 26.99
N GLU A 164 28.68 6.53 27.49
CA GLU A 164 28.99 6.62 28.91
C GLU A 164 28.56 7.97 29.49
N GLY A 165 27.79 7.94 30.58
CA GLY A 165 27.28 9.14 31.25
C GLY A 165 26.09 9.82 30.57
N ILE A 166 25.63 9.33 29.40
CA ILE A 166 24.57 9.97 28.60
C ILE A 166 23.40 9.01 28.34
N SER A 167 23.66 7.78 27.88
CA SER A 167 22.60 6.80 27.61
C SER A 167 22.63 5.62 28.59
N GLU A 168 21.44 5.16 28.98
CA GLU A 168 21.27 3.98 29.82
C GLU A 168 21.27 2.71 28.97
N GLN A 169 21.83 1.62 29.51
CA GLN A 169 21.85 0.33 28.81
C GLN A 169 20.42 -0.19 28.56
N GLY A 170 20.12 -0.52 27.30
CA GLY A 170 18.82 -1.05 26.91
C GLY A 170 17.72 0.02 26.71
N LYS A 171 18.09 1.31 26.70
CA LYS A 171 17.17 2.41 26.34
C LYS A 171 17.74 3.23 25.20
N ILE A 172 16.87 3.66 24.29
CA ILE A 172 17.23 4.64 23.26
C ILE A 172 17.43 6.03 23.84
N LEU A 173 18.32 6.79 23.23
CA LEU A 173 18.64 8.15 23.64
C LEU A 173 17.58 9.14 23.16
N THR A 174 17.19 10.04 24.06
CA THR A 174 16.43 11.25 23.75
C THR A 174 17.09 12.39 24.48
N LEU A 175 17.39 13.48 23.76
CA LEU A 175 18.04 14.66 24.31
C LEU A 175 17.02 15.79 24.45
N SER A 176 17.03 16.46 25.59
CA SER A 176 16.45 17.79 25.73
C SER A 176 17.23 18.80 24.89
N ALA A 177 16.64 19.97 24.66
CA ALA A 177 17.31 21.06 23.95
C ALA A 177 18.65 21.46 24.59
N GLN A 178 18.73 21.46 25.92
CA GLN A 178 19.94 21.77 26.67
C GLN A 178 21.03 20.71 26.47
N GLU A 179 20.68 19.43 26.64
CA GLU A 179 21.63 18.33 26.44
C GLU A 179 22.08 18.24 24.97
N ALA A 180 21.17 18.48 24.03
CA ALA A 180 21.52 18.52 22.61
C ALA A 180 22.53 19.63 22.29
N LEU A 181 22.40 20.82 22.91
CA LEU A 181 23.40 21.87 22.79
C LEU A 181 24.72 21.48 23.46
N GLU A 182 24.67 20.97 24.69
CA GLU A 182 25.85 20.59 25.48
C GLU A 182 26.69 19.51 24.78
N TYR A 183 26.04 18.51 24.20
CA TYR A 183 26.69 17.42 23.48
C TYR A 183 26.93 17.71 21.99
N GLY A 184 26.70 18.95 21.53
CA GLY A 184 26.97 19.35 20.14
C GLY A 184 26.06 18.71 19.09
N MET A 185 24.90 18.18 19.49
CA MET A 185 23.87 17.66 18.59
C MET A 185 22.96 18.78 18.05
N ALA A 186 22.84 19.90 18.76
CA ALA A 186 22.22 21.14 18.31
C ALA A 186 23.24 22.30 18.36
N ASP A 187 23.04 23.30 17.52
CA ASP A 187 23.95 24.44 17.40
C ASP A 187 23.63 25.58 18.37
N LEU A 188 22.34 25.79 18.66
CA LEU A 188 21.87 26.91 19.46
C LEU A 188 20.50 26.66 20.07
N LEU A 189 20.24 27.38 21.16
CA LEU A 189 18.91 27.52 21.75
C LEU A 189 18.22 28.77 21.23
N ALA A 190 16.94 28.66 20.90
CA ALA A 190 16.12 29.78 20.47
C ALA A 190 14.65 29.56 20.85
N GLY A 191 14.03 30.48 21.58
CA GLY A 191 12.62 30.37 21.99
C GLY A 191 11.61 30.65 20.87
N SER A 192 12.07 31.12 19.71
CA SER A 192 11.21 31.42 18.56
C SER A 192 11.96 31.27 17.24
N ILE A 193 11.21 31.20 16.14
CA ILE A 193 11.72 31.24 14.77
C ILE A 193 12.60 32.48 14.54
N HIS A 194 12.14 33.65 15.00
CA HIS A 194 12.87 34.90 14.85
C HIS A 194 14.24 34.84 15.54
N GLU A 195 14.28 34.32 16.76
CA GLU A 195 15.54 34.15 17.51
C GLU A 195 16.46 33.10 16.86
N ALA A 196 15.88 32.02 16.33
CA ALA A 196 16.64 30.98 15.62
C ALA A 196 17.32 31.53 14.36
N LEU A 197 16.60 32.33 13.58
CA LEU A 197 17.11 32.98 12.37
C LEU A 197 18.17 34.04 12.70
N ALA A 198 17.89 34.92 13.67
CA ALA A 198 18.84 35.94 14.10
C ALA A 198 20.17 35.33 14.57
N LYS A 199 20.13 34.31 15.45
CA LYS A 199 21.34 33.60 15.91
C LYS A 199 22.01 32.76 14.82
N SER A 200 21.32 32.49 13.72
CA SER A 200 21.88 31.82 12.53
C SER A 200 22.45 32.80 11.50
N GLY A 201 22.48 34.11 11.79
CA GLY A 201 23.03 35.15 10.92
C GLY A 201 22.00 35.88 10.05
N TYR A 202 20.70 35.66 10.27
CA TYR A 202 19.62 36.28 9.52
C TYR A 202 18.81 37.21 10.42
N GLU A 203 19.34 38.41 10.69
CA GLU A 203 18.66 39.44 11.50
C GLU A 203 17.61 40.21 10.71
N VAL A 204 17.91 40.48 9.43
CA VAL A 204 17.01 41.17 8.50
C VAL A 204 16.70 40.21 7.35
N TYR A 205 15.42 39.88 7.19
CA TYR A 205 14.95 38.92 6.18
C TYR A 205 13.50 39.18 5.83
N GLU A 206 13.08 38.71 4.65
CA GLU A 206 11.67 38.60 4.29
C GLU A 206 11.18 37.18 4.57
N LEU A 207 10.17 37.02 5.43
CA LEU A 207 9.64 35.70 5.77
C LEU A 207 8.50 35.32 4.82
N VAL A 208 8.70 34.26 4.05
CA VAL A 208 7.66 33.63 3.22
C VAL A 208 7.20 32.36 3.91
N GLU A 209 5.99 32.39 4.46
CA GLU A 209 5.37 31.20 5.03
C GLU A 209 4.80 30.31 3.93
N LEU A 210 5.45 29.18 3.66
CA LEU A 210 4.89 28.18 2.78
C LEU A 210 3.85 27.36 3.54
N LYS A 211 2.59 27.52 3.13
CA LYS A 211 1.48 26.69 3.58
C LYS A 211 1.15 25.68 2.50
N PRO A 212 0.88 24.41 2.84
CA PRO A 212 0.39 23.47 1.86
C PRO A 212 -0.90 24.00 1.24
N HIS A 213 -1.02 23.96 -0.09
CA HIS A 213 -2.26 24.36 -0.75
C HIS A 213 -3.36 23.33 -0.47
N TRP A 214 -4.62 23.67 -0.78
CA TRP A 214 -5.77 22.80 -0.50
C TRP A 214 -5.58 21.37 -1.06
N ALA A 215 -5.10 21.24 -2.29
CA ALA A 215 -4.85 19.93 -2.89
C ALA A 215 -3.70 19.15 -2.21
N GLU A 216 -2.70 19.82 -1.65
CA GLU A 216 -1.66 19.16 -0.85
C GLU A 216 -2.20 18.74 0.51
N ASN A 217 -3.01 19.55 1.17
CA ASN A 217 -3.63 19.13 2.43
C ASN A 217 -4.47 17.87 2.25
N ILE A 218 -5.20 17.78 1.12
CA ILE A 218 -5.91 16.56 0.74
C ILE A 218 -4.92 15.44 0.46
N ALA A 219 -3.87 15.69 -0.33
CA ALA A 219 -2.87 14.67 -0.64
C ALA A 219 -2.23 14.11 0.63
N ARG A 220 -1.70 14.98 1.50
CA ARG A 220 -1.16 14.66 2.83
C ARG A 220 -2.11 13.84 3.68
N PHE A 221 -3.39 14.22 3.73
CA PHE A 221 -4.40 13.45 4.47
C PHE A 221 -4.61 12.05 3.88
N LEU A 222 -4.68 11.93 2.56
CA LEU A 222 -4.88 10.65 1.86
C LEU A 222 -3.63 9.74 1.90
N THR A 223 -2.44 10.32 2.07
CA THR A 223 -1.15 9.62 2.10
C THR A 223 -0.67 9.25 3.50
N GLN A 224 -1.33 9.73 4.56
CA GLN A 224 -1.16 9.24 5.92
C GLN A 224 -1.31 7.71 5.98
N SER A 225 -0.48 7.04 6.77
CA SER A 225 -0.38 5.58 6.76
C SER A 225 -1.73 4.92 7.04
N THR A 226 -2.45 5.38 8.06
CA THR A 226 -3.75 4.84 8.46
C THR A 226 -4.82 5.06 7.40
N ILE A 227 -4.91 6.28 6.86
CA ILE A 227 -5.94 6.65 5.87
C ILE A 227 -5.71 5.90 4.56
N SER A 228 -4.45 5.84 4.11
CA SER A 228 -4.07 5.12 2.90
C SER A 228 -4.41 3.63 3.00
N SER A 229 -4.13 2.97 4.12
CA SER A 229 -4.49 1.56 4.35
C SER A 229 -6.00 1.35 4.37
N LEU A 230 -6.75 2.26 5.00
CA LEU A 230 -8.20 2.20 5.08
C LEU A 230 -8.86 2.37 3.70
N LEU A 231 -8.41 3.34 2.89
CA LEU A 231 -8.92 3.55 1.54
C LEU A 231 -8.70 2.34 0.64
N LEU A 232 -7.51 1.74 0.69
CA LEU A 232 -7.23 0.52 -0.07
C LEU A 232 -8.14 -0.63 0.37
N THR A 233 -8.26 -0.84 1.69
CA THR A 233 -9.08 -1.92 2.27
C THR A 233 -10.55 -1.75 1.93
N LEU A 234 -11.13 -0.58 2.18
CA LEU A 234 -12.53 -0.27 1.84
C LEU A 234 -12.77 -0.31 0.33
N GLY A 235 -11.77 0.10 -0.46
CA GLY A 235 -11.77 0.01 -1.90
C GLY A 235 -11.99 -1.41 -2.40
N PHE A 236 -11.10 -2.32 -2.03
CA PHE A 236 -11.21 -3.74 -2.36
C PHE A 236 -12.46 -4.39 -1.78
N LEU A 237 -12.81 -4.05 -0.53
CA LEU A 237 -13.98 -4.60 0.11
C LEU A 237 -15.26 -4.22 -0.64
N GLY A 238 -15.40 -2.95 -1.05
CA GLY A 238 -16.51 -2.48 -1.85
C GLY A 238 -16.64 -3.23 -3.19
N LEU A 239 -15.51 -3.49 -3.88
CA LEU A 239 -15.50 -4.31 -5.10
C LEU A 239 -15.94 -5.75 -4.84
N VAL A 240 -15.48 -6.38 -3.76
CA VAL A 240 -15.85 -7.77 -3.42
C VAL A 240 -17.33 -7.86 -3.01
N PHE A 241 -17.83 -6.89 -2.24
CA PHE A 241 -19.23 -6.81 -1.88
C PHE A 241 -20.13 -6.67 -3.11
N GLU A 242 -19.71 -5.86 -4.08
CA GLU A 242 -20.41 -5.66 -5.34
C GLU A 242 -20.50 -6.95 -6.15
N VAL A 243 -19.40 -7.70 -6.29
CA VAL A 243 -19.40 -8.99 -7.02
C VAL A 243 -20.26 -10.06 -6.33
N THR A 244 -20.33 -10.03 -5.00
CA THR A 244 -21.08 -11.03 -4.21
C THR A 244 -22.56 -10.68 -4.01
N THR A 245 -22.96 -9.44 -4.30
CA THR A 245 -24.33 -8.96 -4.09
C THR A 245 -25.04 -8.78 -5.44
N PRO A 246 -26.32 -9.17 -5.57
CA PRO A 246 -27.06 -8.94 -6.81
C PRO A 246 -27.32 -7.43 -7.08
N GLY A 247 -26.72 -6.90 -8.14
CA GLY A 247 -27.00 -5.58 -8.71
C GLY A 247 -25.98 -4.50 -8.33
N TRP A 248 -25.80 -3.52 -9.24
CA TRP A 248 -24.92 -2.37 -9.01
C TRP A 248 -25.43 -1.45 -7.92
N GLY A 249 -24.64 -1.31 -6.84
CA GLY A 249 -25.07 -0.62 -5.64
C GLY A 249 -24.10 0.42 -5.10
N VAL A 250 -24.44 0.87 -3.89
CA VAL A 250 -23.61 1.73 -3.05
C VAL A 250 -22.23 1.11 -2.76
N PRO A 251 -22.06 -0.21 -2.52
CA PRO A 251 -20.75 -0.78 -2.20
C PRO A 251 -19.71 -0.66 -3.32
N GLY A 252 -20.08 -0.97 -4.57
CA GLY A 252 -19.17 -0.87 -5.72
C GLY A 252 -18.73 0.57 -6.00
N THR A 253 -19.69 1.51 -5.96
CA THR A 253 -19.39 2.94 -6.13
C THR A 253 -18.51 3.48 -5.01
N ALA A 254 -18.80 3.14 -3.75
CA ALA A 254 -17.96 3.53 -2.61
C ALA A 254 -16.55 2.94 -2.72
N GLY A 255 -16.43 1.66 -3.10
CA GLY A 255 -15.14 1.01 -3.32
C GLY A 255 -14.32 1.69 -4.41
N LEU A 256 -14.93 2.01 -5.55
CA LEU A 256 -14.26 2.72 -6.63
C LEU A 256 -13.82 4.13 -6.21
N VAL A 257 -14.65 4.87 -5.47
CA VAL A 257 -14.28 6.18 -4.92
C VAL A 257 -13.11 6.07 -3.96
N CYS A 258 -13.09 5.08 -3.06
CA CYS A 258 -11.97 4.84 -2.16
C CYS A 258 -10.66 4.55 -2.91
N LEU A 259 -10.71 3.74 -3.96
CA LEU A 259 -9.54 3.45 -4.81
C LEU A 259 -9.09 4.68 -5.60
N LEU A 260 -10.03 5.46 -6.16
CA LEU A 260 -9.72 6.72 -6.84
C LEU A 260 -9.08 7.74 -5.90
N LEU A 261 -9.55 7.84 -4.64
CA LEU A 261 -8.93 8.69 -3.63
C LEU A 261 -7.54 8.19 -3.23
N PHE A 262 -7.37 6.86 -3.07
CA PHE A 262 -6.07 6.26 -2.77
C PHE A 262 -5.03 6.57 -3.86
N PHE A 263 -5.34 6.28 -5.12
CA PHE A 263 -4.44 6.52 -6.24
C PHE A 263 -4.30 8.02 -6.55
N GLY A 264 -5.41 8.77 -6.51
CA GLY A 264 -5.44 10.20 -6.79
C GLY A 264 -4.65 11.02 -5.76
N GLY A 265 -4.77 10.71 -4.47
CA GLY A 265 -3.97 11.36 -3.42
C GLY A 265 -2.48 11.16 -3.63
N ARG A 266 -2.07 9.95 -4.03
CA ARG A 266 -0.66 9.61 -4.29
C ARG A 266 -0.12 10.25 -5.57
N TYR A 267 -0.95 10.35 -6.60
CA TYR A 267 -0.59 11.07 -7.83
C TYR A 267 -0.44 12.57 -7.60
N VAL A 268 -1.36 13.19 -6.86
CA VAL A 268 -1.28 14.62 -6.51
C VAL A 268 -0.09 14.90 -5.59
N ALA A 269 0.24 13.97 -4.68
CA ALA A 269 1.45 14.04 -3.88
C ALA A 269 2.75 13.83 -4.70
N GLY A 270 2.66 13.47 -5.98
CA GLY A 270 3.84 13.22 -6.82
C GLY A 270 4.61 11.94 -6.49
N ILE A 271 4.03 11.05 -5.68
CA ILE A 271 4.67 9.80 -5.23
C ILE A 271 4.68 8.76 -6.36
N MET A 272 3.64 8.77 -7.19
CA MET A 272 3.46 7.82 -8.29
C MET A 272 3.10 8.54 -9.59
N GLY A 273 3.55 8.01 -10.72
CA GLY A 273 3.11 8.48 -12.03
C GLY A 273 1.77 7.87 -12.46
N TRP A 274 1.30 8.32 -13.63
CA TRP A 274 0.03 7.88 -14.22
C TRP A 274 0.08 6.40 -14.67
N GLU A 275 1.27 5.85 -14.87
CA GLU A 275 1.52 4.47 -15.28
C GLU A 275 0.92 3.46 -14.31
N ALA A 276 1.00 3.72 -13.01
CA ALA A 276 0.47 2.79 -12.01
C ALA A 276 -1.06 2.86 -11.92
N ILE A 277 -1.66 4.03 -12.15
CA ILE A 277 -3.13 4.16 -12.28
C ILE A 277 -3.60 3.37 -13.51
N LEU A 278 -2.94 3.56 -14.65
CA LEU A 278 -3.27 2.84 -15.88
C LEU A 278 -3.12 1.33 -15.70
N LEU A 279 -2.01 0.89 -15.09
CA LEU A 279 -1.76 -0.52 -14.81
C LEU A 279 -2.83 -1.14 -13.91
N PHE A 280 -3.32 -0.40 -12.91
CA PHE A 280 -4.41 -0.86 -12.04
C PHE A 280 -5.69 -1.10 -12.84
N PHE A 281 -6.11 -0.11 -13.64
CA PHE A 281 -7.36 -0.22 -14.42
C PHE A 281 -7.27 -1.25 -15.55
N VAL A 282 -6.12 -1.37 -16.21
CA VAL A 282 -5.87 -2.44 -17.19
C VAL A 282 -5.89 -3.80 -16.50
N GLY A 283 -5.26 -3.93 -15.33
CA GLY A 283 -5.31 -5.15 -14.53
C GLY A 283 -6.73 -5.54 -14.14
N LEU A 284 -7.52 -4.58 -13.65
CA LEU A 284 -8.93 -4.77 -13.31
C LEU A 284 -9.77 -5.16 -14.53
N LEU A 285 -9.55 -4.53 -15.68
CA LEU A 285 -10.23 -4.88 -16.93
C LEU A 285 -9.92 -6.31 -17.37
N LEU A 286 -8.65 -6.74 -17.29
CA LEU A 286 -8.25 -8.11 -17.60
C LEU A 286 -8.92 -9.14 -16.67
N LEU A 287 -9.05 -8.82 -15.38
CA LEU A 287 -9.79 -9.66 -14.42
C LEU A 287 -11.28 -9.76 -14.76
N ILE A 288 -11.90 -8.65 -15.17
CA ILE A 288 -13.31 -8.64 -15.60
C ILE A 288 -13.48 -9.48 -16.89
N LEU A 289 -12.58 -9.33 -17.86
CA LEU A 289 -12.61 -10.13 -19.09
C LEU A 289 -12.43 -11.63 -18.81
N GLU A 290 -11.51 -11.99 -17.92
CA GLU A 290 -11.34 -13.38 -17.48
C GLU A 290 -12.64 -13.92 -16.85
N LEU A 291 -13.28 -13.16 -15.96
CA LEU A 291 -14.46 -13.63 -15.24
C LEU A 291 -15.70 -13.79 -16.14
N PHE A 292 -15.89 -12.91 -17.13
CA PHE A 292 -17.12 -12.87 -17.93
C PHE A 292 -16.99 -13.40 -19.37
N VAL A 293 -15.80 -13.40 -19.95
CA VAL A 293 -15.60 -13.68 -21.39
C VAL A 293 -14.83 -14.98 -21.60
N ILE A 294 -13.83 -15.27 -20.76
CA ILE A 294 -12.91 -16.38 -20.97
C ILE A 294 -13.33 -17.59 -20.12
N PRO A 295 -13.72 -18.73 -20.72
CA PRO A 295 -14.00 -19.93 -19.95
C PRO A 295 -12.70 -20.54 -19.40
N GLY A 296 -12.51 -20.46 -18.09
CA GLY A 296 -11.34 -21.03 -17.39
C GLY A 296 -10.65 -20.01 -16.47
N PHE A 297 -9.41 -20.31 -16.08
CA PHE A 297 -8.47 -19.32 -15.52
C PHE A 297 -7.20 -19.33 -16.37
N GLY A 298 -7.07 -18.34 -17.24
CA GLY A 298 -6.02 -18.23 -18.24
C GLY A 298 -5.02 -17.11 -17.99
N ILE A 299 -4.34 -16.73 -19.07
CA ILE A 299 -3.28 -15.71 -19.06
C ILE A 299 -3.83 -14.34 -18.67
N ALA A 300 -5.07 -13.99 -19.07
CA ALA A 300 -5.66 -12.69 -18.76
C ALA A 300 -5.90 -12.54 -17.25
N GLY A 301 -6.40 -13.59 -16.57
CA GLY A 301 -6.50 -13.62 -15.11
C GLY A 301 -5.16 -13.38 -14.41
N ILE A 302 -4.11 -14.11 -14.81
CA ILE A 302 -2.77 -13.96 -14.20
C ILE A 302 -2.21 -12.55 -14.43
N LEU A 303 -2.26 -12.05 -15.66
CA LEU A 303 -1.80 -10.70 -15.99
C LEU A 303 -2.63 -9.63 -15.28
N GLY A 304 -3.93 -9.87 -15.10
CA GLY A 304 -4.82 -9.00 -14.33
C GLY A 304 -4.40 -8.88 -12.87
N ILE A 305 -4.15 -10.02 -12.20
CA ILE A 305 -3.66 -10.05 -10.81
C ILE A 305 -2.30 -9.35 -10.71
N LEU A 306 -1.36 -9.67 -11.60
CA LEU A 306 -0.04 -9.06 -11.60
C LEU A 306 -0.09 -7.56 -11.86
N GLY A 307 -0.99 -7.10 -12.74
CA GLY A 307 -1.21 -5.67 -12.99
C GLY A 307 -1.74 -4.95 -11.75
N VAL A 308 -2.76 -5.50 -11.10
CA VAL A 308 -3.30 -4.93 -9.85
C VAL A 308 -2.23 -4.92 -8.75
N MET A 309 -1.54 -6.04 -8.51
CA MET A 309 -0.46 -6.09 -7.50
C MET A 309 0.68 -5.13 -7.82
N GLY A 310 1.15 -5.12 -9.07
CA GLY A 310 2.20 -4.22 -9.54
C GLY A 310 1.84 -2.75 -9.37
N SER A 311 0.60 -2.37 -9.69
CA SER A 311 0.13 -1.00 -9.50
C SER A 311 0.12 -0.56 -8.03
N ILE A 312 -0.23 -1.47 -7.12
CA ILE A 312 -0.26 -1.19 -5.68
C ILE A 312 1.17 -1.06 -5.14
N ILE A 313 2.09 -1.93 -5.59
CA ILE A 313 3.52 -1.83 -5.24
C ILE A 313 4.08 -0.48 -5.68
N LEU A 314 3.82 -0.07 -6.93
CA LEU A 314 4.24 1.23 -7.45
C LEU A 314 3.59 2.38 -6.67
N ALA A 315 2.32 2.26 -6.31
CA ALA A 315 1.62 3.29 -5.54
C ALA A 315 2.24 3.49 -4.15
N PHE A 316 2.69 2.42 -3.48
CA PHE A 316 3.31 2.50 -2.16
C PHE A 316 4.76 2.97 -2.18
N GLY A 317 5.49 2.77 -3.28
CA GLY A 317 6.92 3.09 -3.40
C GLY A 317 7.86 2.16 -2.63
N ASP A 318 7.31 1.36 -1.71
CA ASP A 318 8.03 0.40 -0.88
C ASP A 318 7.36 -0.99 -0.98
N LEU A 319 8.18 -2.00 -1.29
CA LEU A 319 7.71 -3.37 -1.51
C LEU A 319 7.18 -4.01 -0.22
N GLN A 320 7.85 -3.81 0.92
CA GLN A 320 7.45 -4.43 2.18
C GLN A 320 6.10 -3.88 2.63
N LEU A 321 5.94 -2.57 2.59
CA LEU A 321 4.71 -1.90 2.97
C LEU A 321 3.55 -2.25 2.03
N ALA A 322 3.81 -2.34 0.72
CA ALA A 322 2.82 -2.81 -0.24
C ALA A 322 2.35 -4.22 0.09
N LEU A 323 3.28 -5.14 0.39
CA LEU A 323 2.96 -6.52 0.75
C LEU A 323 2.18 -6.61 2.07
N ILE A 324 2.55 -5.83 3.09
CA ILE A 324 1.81 -5.78 4.37
C ILE A 324 0.38 -5.32 4.12
N ASN A 325 0.19 -4.23 3.36
CA ASN A 325 -1.13 -3.70 3.06
C ASN A 325 -1.97 -4.67 2.22
N LEU A 326 -1.37 -5.31 1.20
CA LEU A 326 -2.03 -6.37 0.42
C LEU A 326 -2.44 -7.55 1.30
N SER A 327 -1.61 -7.92 2.28
CA SER A 327 -1.91 -9.01 3.22
C SER A 327 -3.08 -8.65 4.13
N VAL A 328 -3.11 -7.41 4.65
CA VAL A 328 -4.24 -6.88 5.42
C VAL A 328 -5.52 -6.88 4.59
N VAL A 329 -5.46 -6.38 3.35
CA VAL A 329 -6.60 -6.38 2.42
C VAL A 329 -7.09 -7.80 2.17
N LEU A 330 -6.18 -8.75 1.91
CA LEU A 330 -6.51 -10.14 1.66
C LEU A 330 -7.20 -10.79 2.87
N VAL A 331 -6.63 -10.64 4.06
CA VAL A 331 -7.20 -11.17 5.31
C VAL A 331 -8.56 -10.56 5.60
N ALA A 332 -8.69 -9.24 5.48
CA ALA A 332 -9.97 -8.54 5.66
C ALA A 332 -11.02 -9.02 4.66
N THR A 333 -10.63 -9.20 3.39
CA THR A 333 -11.49 -9.71 2.33
C THR A 333 -11.97 -11.13 2.63
N ILE A 334 -11.06 -12.05 2.99
CA ILE A 334 -11.41 -13.42 3.36
C ILE A 334 -12.35 -13.45 4.56
N ALA A 335 -12.06 -12.67 5.60
CA ALA A 335 -12.90 -12.59 6.80
C ALA A 335 -14.33 -12.15 6.46
N VAL A 336 -14.47 -11.14 5.59
CA VAL A 336 -15.78 -10.66 5.13
C VAL A 336 -16.49 -11.68 4.26
N VAL A 337 -15.79 -12.34 3.32
CA VAL A 337 -16.39 -13.41 2.51
C VAL A 337 -16.90 -14.56 3.39
N VAL A 338 -16.11 -14.97 4.41
CA VAL A 338 -16.53 -16.00 5.38
C VAL A 338 -17.74 -15.54 6.19
N LEU A 339 -17.75 -14.31 6.68
CA LEU A 339 -18.88 -13.74 7.43
C LEU A 339 -20.17 -13.70 6.58
N LEU A 340 -20.02 -13.36 5.30
CA LEU A 340 -21.15 -13.25 4.37
C LEU A 340 -21.50 -14.57 3.70
N TRP A 341 -20.74 -15.64 3.91
CA TRP A 341 -20.93 -16.93 3.25
C TRP A 341 -22.38 -17.43 3.38
N LYS A 342 -22.97 -17.29 4.58
CA LYS A 342 -24.37 -17.65 4.84
C LYS A 342 -25.37 -16.81 4.04
N ARG A 343 -25.09 -15.52 3.81
CA ARG A 343 -25.93 -14.64 2.98
C ARG A 343 -25.76 -14.92 1.49
N ILE A 344 -24.53 -15.16 1.03
CA ILE A 344 -24.21 -15.45 -0.37
C ILE A 344 -24.88 -16.74 -0.83
N THR A 345 -24.74 -17.82 -0.04
CA THR A 345 -25.36 -19.13 -0.32
C THR A 345 -26.89 -19.12 -0.28
N GLN A 346 -27.49 -18.13 0.39
CA GLN A 346 -28.94 -17.92 0.41
C GLN A 346 -29.45 -17.01 -0.72
N SER A 347 -28.55 -16.40 -1.50
CA SER A 347 -28.93 -15.47 -2.56
C SER A 347 -29.65 -16.16 -3.73
N ARG A 348 -30.53 -15.39 -4.41
CA ARG A 348 -31.32 -15.91 -5.54
C ARG A 348 -30.47 -16.29 -6.75
N LEU A 349 -29.30 -15.65 -6.93
CA LEU A 349 -28.36 -15.97 -8.00
C LEU A 349 -27.58 -17.26 -7.69
N TRP A 350 -27.15 -17.46 -6.44
CA TRP A 350 -26.49 -18.69 -6.03
C TRP A 350 -27.37 -19.93 -6.27
N LYS A 351 -28.66 -19.85 -5.92
CA LYS A 351 -29.64 -20.93 -6.21
C LYS A 351 -29.91 -21.14 -7.70
N ARG A 352 -29.52 -20.19 -8.57
CA ARG A 352 -29.71 -20.24 -10.03
C ARG A 352 -28.47 -20.76 -10.76
N ILE A 353 -27.29 -20.57 -10.17
CA ILE A 353 -25.99 -21.02 -10.70
C ILE A 353 -25.62 -22.40 -10.12
N VAL A 354 -25.85 -22.61 -8.83
CA VAL A 354 -25.64 -23.90 -8.16
C VAL A 354 -26.96 -24.64 -8.13
N LEU A 355 -27.06 -25.70 -8.95
CA LEU A 355 -28.18 -26.62 -8.95
C LEU A 355 -28.26 -27.30 -7.58
N SER A 356 -29.06 -26.72 -6.70
CA SER A 356 -29.22 -27.17 -5.30
C SER A 356 -30.22 -28.31 -5.17
N HIS A 357 -30.75 -28.81 -6.29
CA HIS A 357 -31.51 -30.06 -6.35
C HIS A 357 -30.53 -31.23 -6.43
N SER A 358 -30.15 -31.78 -5.26
CA SER A 358 -30.07 -33.24 -5.22
C SER A 358 -31.50 -33.73 -5.12
N GLU A 359 -31.99 -34.38 -6.18
CA GLU A 359 -33.25 -35.14 -6.14
C GLU A 359 -33.09 -36.23 -5.08
N THR A 360 -33.48 -35.94 -3.85
CA THR A 360 -33.52 -36.92 -2.78
C THR A 360 -34.69 -37.88 -3.02
N PRO A 361 -34.58 -39.18 -2.68
CA PRO A 361 -35.60 -40.20 -2.98
C PRO A 361 -37.00 -39.86 -2.46
N GLN A 362 -37.11 -38.95 -1.47
CA GLN A 362 -38.39 -38.49 -0.93
C GLN A 362 -39.15 -37.51 -1.85
N ALA A 363 -38.52 -36.93 -2.89
CA ALA A 363 -39.14 -35.98 -3.82
C ALA A 363 -39.68 -36.61 -5.12
N GLY A 364 -39.63 -37.95 -5.26
CA GLY A 364 -40.24 -38.66 -6.40
C GLY A 364 -39.28 -39.24 -7.42
N TYR A 365 -37.97 -39.24 -7.14
CA TYR A 365 -36.99 -40.00 -7.93
C TYR A 365 -37.22 -41.51 -7.73
N ARG A 366 -37.90 -42.17 -8.68
CA ARG A 366 -37.86 -43.64 -8.77
C ARG A 366 -36.48 -44.03 -9.27
N ALA A 367 -35.67 -44.64 -8.41
CA ALA A 367 -34.47 -45.33 -8.85
C ALA A 367 -34.82 -46.24 -10.05
N PRO A 368 -33.92 -46.40 -11.04
CA PRO A 368 -34.09 -47.42 -12.08
C PRO A 368 -34.47 -48.74 -11.41
N ALA A 369 -35.54 -49.40 -11.88
CA ALA A 369 -36.01 -50.65 -11.27
C ALA A 369 -34.83 -51.63 -11.15
N ASP A 370 -34.49 -52.03 -9.93
CA ASP A 370 -33.35 -52.91 -9.68
C ASP A 370 -33.75 -54.36 -10.00
N PHE A 371 -33.31 -54.82 -11.16
CA PHE A 371 -33.55 -56.18 -11.64
C PHE A 371 -32.43 -57.17 -11.28
N SER A 372 -31.51 -56.80 -10.38
CA SER A 372 -30.41 -57.69 -9.94
C SER A 372 -30.89 -59.05 -9.43
N HIS A 373 -32.11 -59.11 -8.88
CA HIS A 373 -32.76 -60.33 -8.41
C HIS A 373 -33.17 -61.30 -9.55
N LEU A 374 -33.10 -60.89 -10.82
CA LEU A 374 -33.39 -61.73 -11.97
C LEU A 374 -32.15 -62.49 -12.47
N VAL A 375 -30.93 -62.07 -12.10
CA VAL A 375 -29.69 -62.73 -12.53
C VAL A 375 -29.69 -64.19 -12.09
N GLY A 376 -29.41 -65.11 -13.03
CA GLY A 376 -29.44 -66.56 -12.83
C GLY A 376 -30.83 -67.21 -12.94
N LYS A 377 -31.91 -66.42 -13.11
CA LYS A 377 -33.24 -66.97 -13.36
C LYS A 377 -33.41 -67.35 -14.82
N GLN A 378 -34.18 -68.41 -15.04
CA GLN A 378 -34.56 -68.87 -16.38
C GLN A 378 -35.97 -68.38 -16.75
N GLY A 379 -36.15 -68.12 -18.03
CA GLY A 379 -37.42 -67.70 -18.62
C GLY A 379 -37.58 -68.20 -20.04
N MET A 380 -38.58 -67.67 -20.72
CA MET A 380 -38.89 -68.01 -22.10
C MET A 380 -39.06 -66.75 -22.94
N ALA A 381 -38.37 -66.68 -24.09
CA ALA A 381 -38.55 -65.60 -25.04
C ALA A 381 -39.97 -65.63 -25.61
N ILE A 382 -40.73 -64.55 -25.46
CA ILE A 382 -42.09 -64.43 -26.03
C ILE A 382 -42.00 -63.88 -27.45
N THR A 383 -41.10 -62.92 -27.67
CA THR A 383 -40.80 -62.37 -29.00
C THR A 383 -39.41 -62.81 -29.45
N PRO A 384 -39.13 -62.85 -30.76
CA PRO A 384 -37.75 -62.98 -31.24
C PRO A 384 -36.89 -61.82 -30.70
N LEU A 385 -35.69 -62.12 -30.18
CA LEU A 385 -34.74 -61.12 -29.64
C LEU A 385 -33.71 -60.74 -30.72
N ARG A 386 -33.76 -59.49 -31.23
CA ARG A 386 -32.86 -58.96 -32.29
C ARG A 386 -32.40 -57.51 -32.07
N PRO A 387 -31.44 -57.23 -31.18
CA PRO A 387 -31.11 -58.02 -30.00
C PRO A 387 -32.14 -57.83 -28.88
N SER A 388 -33.03 -56.85 -28.96
CA SER A 388 -34.09 -56.62 -27.96
C SER A 388 -35.37 -57.39 -28.24
N GLY A 389 -36.13 -57.67 -27.19
CA GLY A 389 -37.50 -58.17 -27.23
C GLY A 389 -37.96 -58.53 -25.81
N THR A 390 -39.00 -59.34 -25.67
CA THR A 390 -39.64 -59.60 -24.37
C THR A 390 -39.53 -61.06 -23.96
N CYS A 391 -39.13 -61.30 -22.72
CA CYS A 391 -39.09 -62.62 -22.09
C CYS A 391 -40.11 -62.72 -20.94
N LEU A 392 -40.63 -63.93 -20.73
CA LEU A 392 -41.39 -64.30 -19.53
C LEU A 392 -40.44 -64.91 -18.52
N ILE A 393 -40.22 -64.24 -17.38
CA ILE A 393 -39.38 -64.73 -16.27
C ILE A 393 -40.25 -64.66 -15.01
N ASP A 394 -40.36 -65.76 -14.26
CA ASP A 394 -41.24 -65.89 -13.07
C ASP A 394 -42.69 -65.42 -13.30
N GLY A 395 -43.23 -65.69 -14.49
CA GLY A 395 -44.61 -65.33 -14.84
C GLY A 395 -44.83 -63.84 -15.16
N GLN A 396 -43.77 -63.02 -15.15
CA GLN A 396 -43.82 -61.60 -15.53
C GLN A 396 -43.05 -61.33 -16.83
N ARG A 397 -43.52 -60.34 -17.60
CA ARG A 397 -42.89 -59.94 -18.85
C ARG A 397 -41.82 -58.89 -18.59
N TYR A 398 -40.62 -59.14 -19.08
CA TYR A 398 -39.49 -58.22 -19.01
C TYR A 398 -38.97 -57.91 -20.40
N ASP A 399 -38.64 -56.65 -20.65
CA ASP A 399 -37.89 -56.27 -21.83
C ASP A 399 -36.42 -56.62 -21.61
N VAL A 400 -35.89 -57.42 -22.52
CA VAL A 400 -34.56 -58.00 -22.43
C VAL A 400 -33.77 -57.74 -23.71
N VAL A 401 -32.45 -57.84 -23.59
CA VAL A 401 -31.52 -57.77 -24.71
C VAL A 401 -30.73 -59.08 -24.75
N SER A 402 -30.61 -59.70 -25.92
CA SER A 402 -29.82 -60.91 -26.08
C SER A 402 -28.32 -60.61 -25.94
N ASP A 403 -27.59 -61.55 -25.36
CA ASP A 403 -26.14 -61.54 -25.26
C ASP A 403 -25.49 -61.91 -26.61
N GLY A 404 -25.56 -60.97 -27.55
CA GLY A 404 -24.87 -61.02 -28.86
C GLY A 404 -25.50 -61.89 -29.95
N GLY A 405 -26.38 -62.84 -29.62
CA GLY A 405 -27.01 -63.76 -30.58
C GLY A 405 -28.48 -63.48 -30.89
N PHE A 406 -28.97 -63.91 -32.05
CA PHE A 406 -30.41 -63.97 -32.33
C PHE A 406 -31.06 -65.09 -31.50
N ILE A 407 -32.10 -64.79 -30.74
CA ILE A 407 -32.88 -65.79 -29.99
C ILE A 407 -34.30 -65.82 -30.56
N SER A 408 -34.78 -67.01 -30.93
CA SER A 408 -36.13 -67.18 -31.47
C SER A 408 -37.20 -67.06 -30.38
N ALA A 409 -38.43 -66.74 -30.77
CA ALA A 409 -39.56 -66.84 -29.85
C ALA A 409 -39.74 -68.29 -29.39
N ASN A 410 -40.24 -68.46 -28.17
CA ASN A 410 -40.45 -69.72 -27.47
C ASN A 410 -39.16 -70.47 -27.07
N THR A 411 -38.00 -69.81 -27.14
CA THR A 411 -36.71 -70.36 -26.69
C THR A 411 -36.48 -70.10 -25.20
N LYS A 412 -35.91 -71.08 -24.48
CA LYS A 412 -35.50 -70.91 -23.08
C LYS A 412 -34.28 -70.01 -22.97
N VAL A 413 -34.32 -69.06 -22.05
CA VAL A 413 -33.22 -68.11 -21.81
C VAL A 413 -32.90 -68.01 -20.33
N GLU A 414 -31.67 -67.62 -20.01
CA GLU A 414 -31.22 -67.31 -18.66
C GLU A 414 -30.71 -65.88 -18.61
N VAL A 415 -31.02 -65.17 -17.52
CA VAL A 415 -30.54 -63.81 -17.29
C VAL A 415 -29.07 -63.88 -16.85
N VAL A 416 -28.18 -63.39 -17.71
CA VAL A 416 -26.73 -63.40 -17.46
C VAL A 416 -26.23 -62.15 -16.75
N PHE A 417 -26.92 -61.03 -16.93
CA PHE A 417 -26.49 -59.73 -16.44
C PHE A 417 -27.64 -58.73 -16.39
N THR A 418 -27.63 -57.82 -15.41
CA THR A 418 -28.58 -56.70 -15.34
C THR A 418 -27.85 -55.40 -15.01
N GLU A 419 -28.18 -54.32 -15.73
CA GLU A 419 -27.63 -52.98 -15.51
C GLU A 419 -28.79 -51.96 -15.50
N GLY A 420 -29.21 -51.55 -14.31
CA GLY A 420 -30.44 -50.77 -14.14
C GLY A 420 -31.66 -51.48 -14.73
N THR A 421 -32.36 -50.84 -15.66
CA THR A 421 -33.52 -51.42 -16.34
C THR A 421 -33.16 -52.37 -17.51
N ARG A 422 -31.87 -52.55 -17.82
CA ARG A 422 -31.42 -53.42 -18.90
C ARG A 422 -31.20 -54.83 -18.38
N VAL A 423 -32.00 -55.79 -18.85
CA VAL A 423 -31.85 -57.21 -18.54
C VAL A 423 -31.24 -57.93 -19.73
N VAL A 424 -30.08 -58.54 -19.57
CA VAL A 424 -29.36 -59.27 -20.63
C VAL A 424 -29.57 -60.77 -20.47
N VAL A 425 -30.01 -61.43 -21.54
CA VAL A 425 -30.32 -62.86 -21.53
C VAL A 425 -29.53 -63.64 -22.57
N ARG A 426 -29.23 -64.90 -22.27
CA ARG A 426 -28.59 -65.85 -23.19
C ARG A 426 -29.46 -67.09 -23.35
N GLU A 427 -29.48 -67.68 -24.54
CA GLU A 427 -30.16 -68.95 -24.78
C GLU A 427 -29.54 -70.09 -23.93
N VAL A 428 -30.39 -70.86 -23.26
CA VAL A 428 -29.97 -72.05 -22.51
C VAL A 428 -29.84 -73.21 -23.49
N LYS A 429 -28.61 -73.62 -23.78
CA LYS A 429 -28.35 -74.84 -24.57
C LYS A 429 -28.79 -76.04 -23.75
N LYS A 430 -29.59 -76.95 -24.33
CA LYS A 430 -29.82 -78.26 -23.75
C LYS A 430 -28.56 -79.09 -23.96
N ASP A 431 -27.96 -79.56 -22.87
CA ASP A 431 -27.00 -80.68 -22.91
C ASP A 431 -27.72 -81.99 -23.29
#